data_AF-A0AAN9KAG7-F1
#
_entry.id   AF-A0AAN9KAG7-F1
#
_cell.length_a   1.000
_cell.length_b   1.000
_cell.length_c   1.000
_cell.angle_alpha   90.00
_cell.angle_beta   90.00
_cell.angle_gamma   90.00
#
_symmetry.space_group_name_H-M   'P 1'
#
loop_
_entity.id
_entity.type
_entity.pdbx_description
1 polymer ?
#
loop_
_entity_poly.entity_id
_entity_poly.type
_entity_poly.pdbx_seq_one_letter_code
_entity_poly.pdbx_strand_id
1 'polypeptide(L)'
;MGRLSTYLIVVALFLGTTIATISGFEEETLVECSKHIGVQCGKEVVNKLISDDEDETILPLECCYKLYQAGDHCHTRLTIYILQTNSHFKYANWSQVLSKNEFIFHKCDLRTQPGSARFMAKCTETLGTQCGQEIYNKLINDKNISKQCCQKLVNVGQLCHVNMAKALIRVPRMRHVDAIQLLMKNRKIFQDCLHAQ
;
A
#
# COMPACT_ATOMS: atom_id res chain seq x y z
N MET A 1 14.16 -11.54 33.63
CA MET A 1 13.04 -12.27 32.98
C MET A 1 12.11 -11.24 32.37
N GLY A 2 12.00 -11.27 31.04
CA GLY A 2 11.65 -10.14 30.19
C GLY A 2 10.23 -9.62 30.37
N ARG A 3 10.12 -8.30 30.54
CA ARG A 3 8.87 -7.55 30.38
C ARG A 3 8.51 -7.56 28.90
N LEU A 4 7.61 -8.46 28.52
CA LEU A 4 6.95 -8.44 27.22
C LEU A 4 6.28 -7.08 27.03
N SER A 5 6.63 -6.40 25.94
CA SER A 5 6.09 -5.10 25.58
C SER A 5 4.58 -5.20 25.37
N THR A 6 3.84 -4.33 26.06
CA THR A 6 2.38 -4.18 26.02
C THR A 6 1.83 -4.01 24.60
N TYR A 7 2.68 -3.70 23.62
CA TYR A 7 2.34 -3.63 22.19
C TYR A 7 2.03 -4.97 21.53
N LEU A 8 2.65 -6.07 21.97
CA LEU A 8 2.32 -7.41 21.47
C LEU A 8 0.95 -7.88 22.00
N ILE A 9 0.52 -7.34 23.14
CA ILE A 9 -0.77 -7.66 23.75
C ILE A 9 -1.92 -7.00 22.99
N VAL A 10 -1.74 -5.80 22.44
CA VAL A 10 -2.79 -5.16 21.60
C VAL A 10 -2.94 -5.90 20.26
N VAL A 11 -1.87 -6.50 19.73
CA VAL A 11 -1.94 -7.36 18.53
C VAL A 11 -2.56 -8.73 18.87
N ALA A 12 -2.33 -9.26 20.07
CA ALA A 12 -2.88 -10.56 20.50
C ALA A 12 -4.31 -10.51 21.06
N LEU A 13 -4.77 -9.38 21.60
CA LEU A 13 -6.12 -9.23 22.16
C LEU A 13 -7.23 -9.18 21.08
N PHE A 14 -6.89 -9.05 19.81
CA PHE A 14 -7.84 -9.30 18.71
C PHE A 14 -8.01 -10.78 18.36
N LEU A 15 -7.24 -11.70 18.98
CA LEU A 15 -7.28 -13.13 18.71
C LEU A 15 -7.79 -13.97 19.89
N GLY A 16 -8.20 -13.34 21.00
CA GLY A 16 -8.60 -14.05 22.21
C GLY A 16 -10.04 -13.75 22.63
N THR A 17 -10.92 -14.72 22.40
CA THR A 17 -12.26 -14.90 23.02
C THR A 17 -13.45 -14.11 22.48
N THR A 18 -13.89 -14.48 21.27
CA THR A 18 -15.29 -14.81 21.01
C THR A 18 -15.34 -15.99 20.04
N ILE A 19 -16.06 -17.06 20.39
CA ILE A 19 -16.59 -17.99 19.38
C ILE A 19 -17.68 -17.20 18.65
N ALA A 20 -17.27 -16.46 17.63
CA ALA A 20 -18.15 -15.75 16.72
C ALA A 20 -17.38 -15.62 15.42
N THR A 21 -17.69 -16.52 14.47
CA THR A 21 -17.34 -16.46 13.04
C THR A 21 -15.91 -16.02 12.77
N ILE A 22 -15.05 -16.95 12.37
CA ILE A 22 -14.03 -16.68 11.36
C ILE A 22 -14.77 -15.87 10.29
N SER A 23 -14.62 -14.54 10.32
CA SER A 23 -14.99 -13.74 9.16
C SER A 23 -14.03 -14.29 8.14
N GLY A 24 -14.58 -15.10 7.22
CA GLY A 24 -13.80 -15.62 6.12
C GLY A 24 -13.02 -14.44 5.56
N PHE A 25 -11.75 -14.66 5.25
CA PHE A 25 -11.21 -13.94 4.11
C PHE A 25 -12.16 -14.30 2.96
N GLU A 26 -13.22 -13.50 2.77
CA GLU A 26 -14.08 -13.62 1.60
C GLU A 26 -13.13 -13.45 0.44
N GLU A 27 -12.91 -14.57 -0.25
CA GLU A 27 -11.96 -14.62 -1.33
C GLU A 27 -12.49 -13.71 -2.43
N GLU A 28 -11.84 -12.56 -2.63
CA GLU A 28 -12.33 -11.52 -3.55
C GLU A 28 -12.56 -12.10 -4.93
N THR A 29 -13.76 -11.89 -5.45
CA THR A 29 -14.15 -12.37 -6.78
C THR A 29 -13.29 -11.75 -7.87
N LEU A 30 -13.22 -12.38 -9.04
CA LEU A 30 -12.53 -11.83 -10.21
C LEU A 30 -13.03 -10.40 -10.54
N VAL A 31 -14.33 -10.15 -10.37
CA VAL A 31 -14.96 -8.84 -10.61
C VAL A 31 -14.46 -7.79 -9.61
N GLU A 32 -14.34 -8.14 -8.33
CA GLU A 32 -13.80 -7.24 -7.30
C GLU A 32 -12.31 -6.95 -7.53
N CYS A 33 -11.52 -7.97 -7.85
CA CYS A 33 -10.12 -7.79 -8.24
C CYS A 33 -9.98 -6.84 -9.44
N SER A 34 -10.81 -7.04 -10.47
CA SER A 34 -10.82 -6.18 -11.66
C SER A 34 -11.18 -4.73 -11.33
N LYS A 35 -12.13 -4.50 -10.42
CA LYS A 35 -12.50 -3.16 -9.95
C LYS A 35 -11.35 -2.47 -9.20
N HIS A 36 -10.65 -3.20 -8.33
CA HIS A 36 -9.54 -2.64 -7.55
C HIS A 36 -8.32 -2.29 -8.39
N ILE A 37 -7.94 -3.16 -9.33
CA ILE A 37 -6.82 -2.88 -10.25
C ILE A 37 -7.23 -1.82 -11.27
N GLY A 38 -8.43 -1.92 -11.82
CA GLY A 38 -8.94 -1.01 -12.85
C GLY A 38 -8.38 -1.29 -14.24
N VAL A 39 -9.12 -0.86 -15.27
CA VAL A 39 -8.85 -1.19 -16.67
C VAL A 39 -7.49 -0.69 -17.15
N GLN A 40 -7.08 0.52 -16.75
CA GLN A 40 -5.81 1.09 -17.19
C GLN A 40 -4.61 0.31 -16.63
N CYS A 41 -4.55 0.10 -15.31
CA CYS A 41 -3.46 -0.66 -14.70
C CYS A 41 -3.46 -2.12 -15.19
N GLY A 42 -4.64 -2.73 -15.41
CA GLY A 42 -4.74 -4.05 -16.02
C GLY A 42 -4.11 -4.11 -17.43
N LYS A 43 -4.33 -3.08 -18.27
CA LYS A 43 -3.66 -2.99 -19.58
C LYS A 43 -2.15 -2.85 -19.46
N GLU A 44 -1.67 -2.03 -18.52
CA GLU A 44 -0.23 -1.85 -18.26
C GLU A 44 0.42 -3.17 -17.81
N VAL A 45 -0.25 -3.95 -16.95
CA VAL A 45 0.17 -5.29 -16.54
C VAL A 45 0.24 -6.23 -17.75
N VAL A 46 -0.82 -6.32 -18.56
CA VAL A 46 -0.85 -7.20 -19.74
C VAL A 46 0.24 -6.83 -20.75
N ASN A 47 0.43 -5.55 -21.04
CA ASN A 47 1.48 -5.08 -21.93
C ASN A 47 2.86 -5.49 -21.39
N LYS A 48 3.07 -5.40 -20.07
CA LYS A 48 4.33 -5.82 -19.47
C LYS A 48 4.50 -7.34 -19.50
N LEU A 49 3.44 -8.13 -19.32
CA LEU A 49 3.51 -9.59 -19.46
C LEU A 49 3.91 -10.00 -20.88
N ILE A 50 3.40 -9.30 -21.90
CA ILE A 50 3.66 -9.60 -23.31
C ILE A 50 5.05 -9.14 -23.78
N SER A 51 5.53 -8.00 -23.30
CA SER A 51 6.79 -7.40 -23.77
C SER A 51 8.01 -8.31 -23.52
N ASP A 52 8.76 -8.64 -24.56
CA ASP A 52 10.01 -9.43 -24.43
C ASP A 52 11.17 -8.63 -23.81
N ASP A 53 10.98 -7.33 -23.57
CA ASP A 53 12.01 -6.50 -22.93
C ASP A 53 12.19 -6.93 -21.46
N GLU A 54 13.39 -7.44 -21.18
CA GLU A 54 13.94 -7.55 -19.83
C GLU A 54 14.10 -6.18 -19.14
N ASP A 55 13.96 -5.09 -19.90
CA ASP A 55 14.20 -3.73 -19.46
C ASP A 55 13.24 -3.26 -18.35
N GLU A 56 13.80 -2.43 -17.48
CA GLU A 56 13.40 -2.08 -16.13
C GLU A 56 12.14 -1.21 -16.00
N THR A 57 11.34 -1.02 -17.05
CA THR A 57 10.12 -0.21 -16.97
C THR A 57 9.11 -0.85 -16.00
N ILE A 58 9.22 -0.45 -14.73
CA ILE A 58 8.28 -0.75 -13.66
C ILE A 58 6.97 -0.03 -14.00
N LEU A 59 5.85 -0.73 -13.79
CA LEU A 59 4.50 -0.16 -13.92
C LEU A 59 4.42 1.23 -13.27
N PRO A 60 3.59 2.15 -13.80
CA PRO A 60 3.36 3.45 -13.17
C PRO A 60 3.14 3.32 -11.67
N LEU A 61 3.68 4.27 -10.89
CA LEU A 61 3.66 4.19 -9.42
C LEU A 61 2.23 4.03 -8.87
N GLU A 62 1.27 4.70 -9.49
CA GLU A 62 -0.16 4.56 -9.15
C GLU A 62 -0.67 3.13 -9.37
N CYS A 63 -0.32 2.52 -10.51
CA CYS A 63 -0.66 1.12 -10.80
C CYS A 63 0.01 0.17 -9.80
N CYS A 64 1.25 0.42 -9.39
CA CYS A 64 1.88 -0.38 -8.33
C CYS A 64 1.16 -0.29 -6.98
N TYR A 65 0.63 0.89 -6.60
CA TYR A 65 -0.19 0.99 -5.39
C TYR A 65 -1.51 0.23 -5.54
N LYS A 66 -2.19 0.35 -6.69
CA LYS A 66 -3.43 -0.41 -6.97
C LYS A 66 -3.22 -1.92 -6.91
N LEU A 67 -2.12 -2.40 -7.52
CA LEU A 67 -1.71 -3.80 -7.47
C LEU A 67 -1.48 -4.28 -6.03
N TYR A 68 -0.67 -3.55 -5.26
CA TYR A 68 -0.36 -3.96 -3.90
C TYR A 68 -1.60 -3.90 -3.00
N GLN A 69 -2.44 -2.88 -3.16
CA GLN A 69 -3.69 -2.76 -2.42
C GLN A 69 -4.67 -3.89 -2.76
N ALA A 70 -4.80 -4.25 -4.04
CA ALA A 70 -5.60 -5.40 -4.47
C ALA A 70 -5.05 -6.71 -3.91
N GLY A 71 -3.72 -6.82 -3.79
CA GLY A 71 -3.03 -7.98 -3.25
C GLY A 71 -2.58 -8.95 -4.33
N ASP A 72 -1.61 -9.80 -3.97
CA ASP A 72 -1.01 -10.78 -4.88
C ASP A 72 -2.04 -11.80 -5.39
N HIS A 73 -3.03 -12.15 -4.56
CA HIS A 73 -4.14 -13.03 -4.96
C HIS A 73 -4.92 -12.46 -6.14
N CYS A 74 -5.26 -11.17 -6.10
CA CYS A 74 -5.99 -10.52 -7.18
C CYS A 74 -5.15 -10.38 -8.46
N HIS A 75 -3.87 -10.03 -8.32
CA HIS A 75 -2.94 -9.93 -9.44
C HIS A 75 -2.80 -11.28 -10.16
N THR A 76 -2.52 -12.36 -9.42
CA THR A 76 -2.38 -13.71 -9.95
C THR A 76 -3.69 -14.25 -10.54
N ARG A 77 -4.82 -14.05 -9.85
CA ARG A 77 -6.16 -14.47 -10.33
C ARG A 77 -6.52 -13.83 -11.68
N LEU A 78 -6.26 -12.53 -11.83
CA LEU A 78 -6.51 -11.83 -13.09
C LEU A 78 -5.57 -12.30 -14.20
N THR A 79 -4.30 -12.56 -13.90
CA THR A 79 -3.35 -13.09 -14.88
C THR A 79 -3.75 -14.48 -15.38
N ILE A 80 -4.19 -15.39 -14.49
CA ILE A 80 -4.71 -16.71 -14.90
C ILE A 80 -5.94 -16.56 -15.80
N TYR A 81 -6.86 -15.66 -15.46
CA TYR A 81 -8.02 -15.39 -16.31
C TYR A 81 -7.60 -14.89 -17.70
N ILE A 82 -6.61 -14.00 -17.78
CA ILE A 82 -6.06 -13.50 -19.05
C ILE A 82 -5.40 -14.62 -19.85
N LEU A 83 -4.61 -15.49 -19.21
CA LEU A 83 -4.00 -16.66 -19.84
C LEU A 83 -5.04 -17.61 -20.47
N GLN A 84 -6.20 -17.77 -19.83
CA GLN A 84 -7.29 -18.63 -20.31
C GLN A 84 -8.10 -18.02 -21.46
N THR A 85 -8.24 -16.69 -21.49
CA THR A 85 -9.24 -16.02 -22.34
C THR A 85 -8.65 -15.20 -23.47
N ASN A 86 -7.41 -14.73 -23.33
CA ASN A 86 -6.78 -13.85 -24.31
C ASN A 86 -5.99 -14.66 -25.34
N SER A 87 -6.34 -14.51 -26.62
CA SER A 87 -5.73 -15.23 -27.74
C SER A 87 -4.22 -14.99 -27.88
N HIS A 88 -3.69 -13.87 -27.38
CA HIS A 88 -2.25 -13.58 -27.39
C HIS A 88 -1.46 -14.62 -26.56
N PHE A 89 -2.07 -15.20 -25.53
CA PHE A 89 -1.43 -16.19 -24.66
C PHE A 89 -1.76 -17.63 -25.03
N LYS A 90 -2.45 -17.88 -26.16
CA LYS A 90 -2.91 -19.22 -26.58
C LYS A 90 -1.78 -20.27 -26.60
N TYR A 91 -0.57 -19.85 -26.98
CA TYR A 91 0.61 -20.71 -27.08
C TYR A 91 1.72 -20.29 -26.11
N ALA A 92 1.42 -19.40 -25.16
CA ALA A 92 2.40 -18.93 -24.19
C ALA A 92 2.77 -20.04 -23.20
N ASN A 93 4.00 -20.01 -22.70
CA ASN A 93 4.40 -20.85 -21.57
C ASN A 93 3.85 -20.24 -20.28
N TRP A 94 2.85 -20.88 -19.68
CA TRP A 94 2.18 -20.38 -18.48
C TRP A 94 3.14 -20.21 -17.30
N SER A 95 4.08 -21.13 -17.13
CA SER A 95 5.07 -21.02 -16.04
C SER A 95 5.91 -19.75 -16.19
N GLN A 96 6.36 -19.43 -17.40
CA GLN A 96 7.14 -18.21 -17.65
C GLN A 96 6.30 -16.94 -17.42
N VAL A 97 5.04 -16.94 -17.88
CA VAL A 97 4.14 -15.80 -17.68
C VAL A 97 3.85 -15.60 -16.18
N LEU A 98 3.64 -16.66 -15.42
CA LEU A 98 3.40 -16.60 -13.98
C LEU A 98 4.65 -16.16 -13.21
N SER A 99 5.85 -16.63 -13.57
CA SER A 99 7.10 -16.11 -12.98
C SER A 99 7.27 -14.62 -13.26
N LYS A 100 6.90 -14.15 -14.45
CA LYS A 100 6.92 -12.72 -14.79
C LYS A 100 5.86 -11.92 -14.03
N ASN A 101 4.69 -12.51 -13.80
CA ASN A 101 3.63 -11.94 -12.98
C ASN A 101 4.11 -11.69 -11.54
N GLU A 102 4.74 -12.69 -10.92
CA GLU A 102 5.34 -12.57 -9.58
C GLU A 102 6.44 -11.49 -9.55
N PHE A 103 7.30 -11.47 -10.57
CA PHE A 103 8.35 -10.45 -10.69
C PHE A 103 7.80 -9.03 -10.79
N ILE A 104 6.72 -8.82 -11.56
CA ILE A 104 6.02 -7.53 -11.66
C ILE A 104 5.50 -7.11 -10.27
N PHE A 105 4.84 -8.02 -9.55
CA PHE A 105 4.32 -7.74 -8.22
C PHE A 105 5.45 -7.37 -7.25
N HIS A 106 6.53 -8.15 -7.22
CA HIS A 106 7.69 -7.91 -6.38
C HIS A 106 8.34 -6.54 -6.65
N LYS A 107 8.51 -6.16 -7.92
CA LYS A 107 9.02 -4.82 -8.29
C LYS A 107 8.10 -3.70 -7.78
N CYS A 108 6.78 -3.89 -7.86
CA CYS A 108 5.83 -2.93 -7.31
C CYS A 108 5.86 -2.88 -5.78
N ASP A 109 6.03 -4.02 -5.10
CA ASP A 109 6.21 -4.06 -3.65
C ASP A 109 7.43 -3.24 -3.22
N LEU A 110 8.60 -3.50 -3.82
CA LEU A 110 9.83 -2.75 -3.53
C LEU A 110 9.67 -1.24 -3.76
N ARG A 111 9.03 -0.84 -4.87
CA ARG A 111 8.84 0.57 -5.21
C ARG A 111 7.89 1.29 -4.24
N THR A 112 6.87 0.58 -3.76
CA THR A 112 5.84 1.14 -2.87
C THR A 112 6.13 0.91 -1.39
N GLN A 113 7.20 0.19 -1.06
CA GLN A 113 7.52 -0.21 0.30
C GLN A 113 7.70 1.03 1.20
N PRO A 114 7.08 1.03 2.40
CA PRO A 114 7.45 1.96 3.45
C PRO A 114 8.83 1.59 4.01
N GLY A 115 9.36 2.42 4.91
CA GLY A 115 10.59 2.11 5.63
C GLY A 115 10.47 0.83 6.45
N SER A 116 11.62 0.29 6.87
CA SER A 116 11.67 -0.92 7.69
C SER A 116 10.87 -0.79 8.99
N ALA A 117 10.40 -1.90 9.56
CA ALA A 117 9.61 -1.89 10.79
C ALA A 117 10.29 -1.12 11.94
N ARG A 118 11.62 -1.25 12.09
CA ARG A 118 12.41 -0.50 13.07
C ARG A 118 12.40 1.00 12.80
N PHE A 119 12.58 1.40 11.54
CA PHE A 119 12.51 2.80 11.15
C PHE A 119 11.12 3.38 11.42
N MET A 120 10.07 2.66 11.02
CA MET A 120 8.68 3.07 11.21
C MET A 120 8.32 3.21 12.68
N ALA A 121 8.75 2.28 13.54
CA ALA A 121 8.52 2.35 14.98
C ALA A 121 9.06 3.65 15.59
N LYS A 122 10.31 4.02 15.23
CA LYS A 122 10.93 5.28 15.68
C LYS A 122 10.16 6.52 15.22
N CYS A 123 9.69 6.52 13.97
CA CYS A 123 8.85 7.60 13.45
C CYS A 123 7.55 7.74 14.26
N THR A 124 6.85 6.63 14.51
CA THR A 124 5.55 6.64 15.20
C THR A 124 5.68 6.98 16.68
N GLU A 125 6.74 6.50 17.35
CA GLU A 125 7.00 6.79 18.76
C GLU A 125 7.27 8.29 18.97
N THR A 126 8.09 8.90 18.11
CA THR A 126 8.47 10.31 18.22
C THR A 126 7.30 11.24 17.85
N LEU A 127 6.52 10.89 16.83
CA LEU A 127 5.34 11.67 16.41
C LEU A 127 4.23 11.60 17.47
N GLY A 128 4.01 10.41 18.02
CA GLY A 128 2.93 10.11 18.95
C GLY A 128 1.56 9.97 18.27
N THR A 129 0.67 9.21 18.91
CA THR A 129 -0.65 8.82 18.38
C THR A 129 -1.55 10.02 18.13
N GLN A 130 -1.59 11.00 19.04
CA GLN A 130 -2.41 12.21 18.88
C GLN A 130 -2.04 13.00 17.62
N CYS A 131 -0.76 13.27 17.41
CA CYS A 131 -0.31 14.00 16.22
C CYS A 131 -0.48 13.16 14.95
N GLY A 132 -0.26 11.84 15.02
CA GLY A 132 -0.59 10.92 13.93
C GLY A 132 -2.06 11.01 13.50
N GLN A 133 -2.98 11.11 14.47
CA GLN A 133 -4.42 11.27 14.19
C GLN A 133 -4.75 12.63 13.55
N GLU A 134 -4.12 13.73 14.00
CA GLU A 134 -4.27 15.05 13.37
C GLU A 134 -3.81 15.02 11.91
N ILE A 135 -2.65 14.41 11.64
CA ILE A 135 -2.11 14.26 10.27
C ILE A 135 -3.04 13.41 9.40
N TYR A 136 -3.51 12.27 9.91
CA TYR A 136 -4.48 11.43 9.20
C TYR A 136 -5.75 12.24 8.87
N ASN A 137 -6.29 12.97 9.85
CA ASN A 137 -7.46 13.80 9.65
C ASN A 137 -7.23 14.95 8.65
N LYS A 138 -6.03 15.55 8.62
CA LYS A 138 -5.68 16.54 7.58
C LYS A 138 -5.61 15.88 6.22
N LEU A 139 -4.99 14.71 6.09
CA LEU A 139 -4.88 13.97 4.83
C LEU A 139 -6.26 13.64 4.26
N ILE A 140 -7.13 13.03 5.07
CA ILE A 140 -8.41 12.47 4.60
C ILE A 140 -9.54 13.49 4.60
N ASN A 141 -9.65 14.30 5.67
CA ASN A 141 -10.81 15.15 5.93
C ASN A 141 -10.47 16.65 5.89
N ASP A 142 -9.25 17.00 5.47
CA ASP A 142 -8.72 18.37 5.38
C ASP A 142 -8.73 19.21 6.67
N LYS A 143 -8.91 18.58 7.83
CA LYS A 143 -8.91 19.24 9.15
C LYS A 143 -7.57 19.87 9.52
N ASN A 144 -7.55 20.85 10.42
CA ASN A 144 -6.33 21.54 10.83
C ASN A 144 -5.36 20.64 11.63
N ILE A 145 -4.08 20.99 11.58
CA ILE A 145 -3.01 20.43 12.41
C ILE A 145 -2.60 21.50 13.43
N SER A 146 -2.44 21.11 14.69
CA SER A 146 -1.99 22.01 15.74
C SER A 146 -0.53 22.44 15.55
N LYS A 147 -0.15 23.62 16.06
CA LYS A 147 1.25 24.09 16.02
C LYS A 147 2.20 23.09 16.69
N GLN A 148 1.79 22.49 17.82
CA GLN A 148 2.56 21.47 18.53
C GLN A 148 2.74 20.21 17.66
N CYS A 149 1.71 19.76 16.94
CA CYS A 149 1.85 18.63 16.03
C CYS A 149 2.74 18.97 14.81
N CYS A 150 2.64 20.19 14.26
CA CYS A 150 3.57 20.62 13.21
C CYS A 150 5.04 20.60 13.66
N GLN A 151 5.34 21.07 14.87
CA GLN A 151 6.69 20.99 15.44
C GLN A 151 7.17 19.54 15.55
N LYS A 152 6.33 18.63 16.08
CA LYS A 152 6.65 17.19 16.13
C LYS A 152 6.86 16.59 14.74
N LEU A 153 6.02 16.96 13.78
CA LEU A 153 6.10 16.48 12.41
C LEU A 153 7.42 16.87 11.75
N VAL A 154 7.84 18.13 11.89
CA VAL A 154 9.13 18.57 11.36
C VAL A 154 10.29 17.91 12.09
N ASN A 155 10.20 17.75 13.42
CA ASN A 155 11.23 17.08 14.22
C ASN A 155 11.45 15.61 13.80
N VAL A 156 10.39 14.86 13.45
CA VAL A 156 10.54 13.49 12.91
C VAL A 156 11.08 13.47 11.48
N GLY A 157 10.93 14.57 10.75
CA GLY A 157 11.46 14.76 9.41
C GLY A 157 10.58 14.22 8.28
N GLN A 158 10.85 14.72 7.08
CA GLN A 158 10.06 14.44 5.88
C GLN A 158 10.08 12.96 5.51
N LEU A 159 11.20 12.28 5.71
CA LEU A 159 11.34 10.85 5.40
C LEU A 159 10.38 10.01 6.24
N CYS A 160 10.23 10.29 7.54
CA CYS A 160 9.23 9.64 8.37
C CYS A 160 7.82 9.91 7.83
N HIS A 161 7.50 11.16 7.53
CA HIS A 161 6.17 11.55 7.05
C HIS A 161 5.74 10.83 5.76
N VAL A 162 6.64 10.79 4.77
CA VAL A 162 6.38 10.12 3.49
C VAL A 162 6.22 8.62 3.68
N ASN A 163 7.08 7.98 4.48
CA ASN A 163 6.98 6.52 4.70
C ASN A 163 5.73 6.12 5.50
N MET A 164 5.26 6.96 6.43
CA MET A 164 3.97 6.75 7.09
C MET A 164 2.80 6.85 6.10
N ALA A 165 2.85 7.77 5.14
CA ALA A 165 1.85 7.83 4.08
C ALA A 165 1.90 6.60 3.16
N LYS A 166 3.10 6.12 2.76
CA LYS A 166 3.24 4.88 2.00
C LYS A 166 2.61 3.69 2.73
N ALA A 167 2.88 3.56 4.03
CA ALA A 167 2.30 2.52 4.87
C ALA A 167 0.76 2.64 4.94
N LEU A 168 0.24 3.86 5.10
CA LEU A 168 -1.19 4.12 5.10
C LEU A 168 -1.86 3.71 3.79
N ILE A 169 -1.31 4.11 2.64
CA ILE A 169 -1.87 3.78 1.31
C ILE A 169 -2.01 2.27 1.13
N ARG A 170 -1.06 1.47 1.65
CA ARG A 170 -1.06 0.01 1.52
C ARG A 170 -2.09 -0.70 2.42
N VAL A 171 -2.84 0.03 3.26
CA VAL A 171 -3.93 -0.54 4.05
C VAL A 171 -5.15 -0.81 3.15
N PRO A 172 -5.81 -1.98 3.20
CA PRO A 172 -6.95 -2.30 2.33
C PRO A 172 -8.08 -1.27 2.35
N ARG A 173 -8.35 -0.67 3.52
CA ARG A 173 -9.35 0.40 3.66
C ARG A 173 -9.04 1.66 2.84
N MET A 174 -7.82 1.83 2.38
CA MET A 174 -7.37 2.98 1.59
C MET A 174 -7.46 2.76 0.07
N ARG A 175 -7.99 1.61 -0.40
CA ARG A 175 -8.18 1.28 -1.83
C ARG A 175 -8.99 2.31 -2.63
N HIS A 176 -9.85 3.07 -1.96
CA HIS A 176 -10.70 4.10 -2.60
C HIS A 176 -9.97 5.44 -2.76
N VAL A 177 -8.77 5.58 -2.22
CA VAL A 177 -8.01 6.84 -2.23
C VAL A 177 -6.96 6.81 -3.33
N ASP A 178 -6.85 7.91 -4.07
CA ASP A 178 -5.77 8.13 -5.02
C ASP A 178 -4.43 8.27 -4.28
N ALA A 179 -3.57 7.27 -4.46
CA ALA A 179 -2.27 7.19 -3.81
C ALA A 179 -1.33 8.37 -4.17
N ILE A 180 -1.36 8.83 -5.42
CA ILE A 180 -0.48 9.90 -5.89
C ILE A 180 -0.93 11.23 -5.29
N GLN A 181 -2.24 11.52 -5.33
CA GLN A 181 -2.81 12.71 -4.71
C GLN A 181 -2.57 12.72 -3.19
N LEU A 182 -2.71 11.58 -2.52
CA LEU A 182 -2.42 11.48 -1.08
C LEU A 182 -0.95 11.77 -0.78
N LEU A 183 0.00 11.23 -1.56
CA LEU A 183 1.43 11.52 -1.39
C LEU A 183 1.77 12.99 -1.67
N MET A 184 1.15 13.60 -2.68
CA MET A 184 1.31 15.03 -2.96
C MET A 184 0.79 15.88 -1.78
N LYS A 185 -0.41 15.57 -1.28
CA LYS A 185 -0.99 16.23 -0.11
C LYS A 185 -0.13 16.04 1.13
N ASN A 186 0.40 14.84 1.34
CA ASN A 186 1.33 14.54 2.43
C ASN A 186 2.59 15.41 2.38
N ARG A 187 3.23 15.55 1.22
CA ARG A 187 4.39 16.44 1.07
C ARG A 187 4.04 17.89 1.35
N LYS A 188 2.87 18.36 0.88
CA LYS A 188 2.39 19.72 1.13
C LYS A 188 2.21 19.98 2.62
N ILE A 189 1.57 19.07 3.36
CA ILE A 189 1.39 19.17 4.81
C ILE A 189 2.72 19.39 5.53
N PHE A 190 3.76 18.64 5.14
CA PHE A 190 5.09 18.82 5.72
C PHE A 190 5.67 20.22 5.45
N GLN A 191 5.54 20.73 4.22
CA GLN A 191 5.99 22.07 3.85
C GLN A 191 5.21 23.18 4.59
N ASP A 192 3.89 23.01 4.72
CA ASP A 192 3.06 23.95 5.48
C ASP A 192 3.50 24.01 6.95
N CYS A 193 3.81 22.86 7.56
CA CYS A 193 4.33 22.80 8.93
C CYS A 193 5.76 23.34 9.08
N LEU A 194 6.59 23.30 8.04
CA LEU A 194 7.92 23.94 8.03
C LEU A 194 7.80 25.47 8.09
N HIS A 195 6.83 26.04 7.37
CA HIS A 195 6.61 27.49 7.34
C HIS A 195 5.80 28.03 8.54
N ALA A 196 5.12 27.16 9.28
CA ALA A 196 4.29 27.52 10.44
C ALA A 196 5.06 27.57 11.78
N GLN A 197 6.39 27.43 11.77
CA GLN A 197 7.22 27.40 12.98
C GLN A 197 7.40 28.78 13.60
#